data_AF-A0A920ECB4-F1
#
_entry.id   AF-A0A920ECB4-F1
#
_cell.length_a   1.000
_cell.length_b   1.000
_cell.length_c   1.000
_cell.angle_alpha   90.00
_cell.angle_beta   90.00
_cell.angle_gamma   90.00
#
_symmetry.space_group_name_H-M   'P 1'
#
loop_
_entity.id
_entity.type
_entity.pdbx_description
1 polymer ?
#
loop_
_entity_poly.entity_id
_entity_poly.type
_entity_poly.pdbx_seq_one_letter_code
_entity_poly.pdbx_strand_id
1 'polypeptide(L)'
;MSDSVGQYLNEIGLVPLLTAAEERELSQIIEKGVKRERLAAGEKGVELKRADRKAAEAKDRFIRANLRLVVSVARRYPLPAGMELLDLIQEGNLGLEHAVDKFDWRKGFKFSTYATFWIRQAIGRALDQKLA
;
A
#
# COMPACT_ATOMS: atom_id res chain seq x y z
N MET A 1 3.24 17.51 24.26
CA MET A 1 2.48 17.28 23.02
C MET A 1 3.31 16.32 22.18
N SER A 2 2.85 15.09 21.97
CA SER A 2 3.52 14.17 21.06
C SER A 2 3.36 14.73 19.64
N ASP A 3 4.48 14.89 18.94
CA ASP A 3 4.45 15.20 17.51
C ASP A 3 3.73 14.04 16.78
N SER A 4 2.64 14.37 16.07
CA SER A 4 1.81 13.42 15.33
C SER A 4 2.63 12.65 14.28
N VAL A 5 3.64 13.31 13.70
CA VAL A 5 4.59 12.68 12.78
C VAL A 5 5.42 11.62 13.49
N GLY A 6 5.95 11.94 14.68
CA GLY A 6 6.74 11.01 15.48
C GLY A 6 5.97 9.75 15.86
N GLN A 7 4.70 9.89 16.25
CA GLN A 7 3.83 8.75 16.55
C GLN A 7 3.62 7.85 15.33
N TYR A 8 3.28 8.45 14.18
CA TYR A 8 3.12 7.72 12.93
C TYR A 8 4.39 6.95 12.53
N LEU A 9 5.55 7.60 12.59
CA LEU A 9 6.84 6.96 12.25
C LEU A 9 7.17 5.79 13.18
N ASN A 10 6.84 5.89 14.46
CA ASN A 10 7.02 4.80 15.41
C ASN A 10 6.11 3.61 15.06
N GLU A 11 4.82 3.86 14.80
CA GLU A 11 3.86 2.81 14.47
C GLU A 11 4.26 2.02 13.22
N ILE A 12 4.62 2.71 12.13
CA ILE A 12 5.03 2.02 10.88
C ILE A 12 6.39 1.32 11.03
N GLY A 13 7.22 1.75 11.99
CA GLY A 13 8.51 1.16 12.30
C GLY A 13 8.41 -0.21 12.98
N LEU A 14 7.29 -0.49 13.65
CA LEU A 14 7.03 -1.76 14.33
C LEU A 14 6.65 -2.89 13.36
N VAL A 15 6.25 -2.56 12.14
CA VAL A 15 5.82 -3.55 11.15
C VAL A 15 7.05 -4.13 10.43
N PRO A 16 7.25 -5.48 10.47
CA PRO A 16 8.36 -6.11 9.77
C PRO A 16 8.30 -5.90 8.26
N LEU A 17 9.46 -5.74 7.63
CA LEU A 17 9.58 -5.69 6.17
C LEU A 17 9.30 -7.07 5.57
N LEU A 18 8.74 -7.07 4.36
CA LEU A 18 8.50 -8.30 3.61
C LEU A 18 9.74 -8.74 2.84
N THR A 19 9.92 -10.06 2.78
CA THR A 19 10.76 -10.73 1.79
C THR A 19 10.00 -10.87 0.46
N ALA A 20 10.71 -11.16 -0.64
CA ALA A 20 10.05 -11.43 -1.92
C ALA A 20 9.14 -12.67 -1.89
N ALA A 21 9.46 -13.65 -1.05
CA ALA A 21 8.61 -14.82 -0.88
C ALA A 21 7.27 -14.42 -0.24
N GLU A 22 7.31 -13.57 0.78
CA GLU A 22 6.11 -13.04 1.43
C GLU A 22 5.32 -12.09 0.53
N GLU A 23 5.98 -11.21 -0.24
CA GLU A 23 5.33 -10.36 -1.25
C GLU A 23 4.50 -11.22 -2.23
N ARG A 24 5.08 -12.33 -2.70
CA ARG A 24 4.41 -13.29 -3.56
C ARG A 24 3.23 -13.98 -2.85
N GLU A 25 3.44 -14.47 -1.64
CA GLU A 25 2.41 -15.16 -0.87
C GLU A 25 1.19 -14.26 -0.62
N LEU A 26 1.42 -13.02 -0.15
CA LEU A 26 0.35 -12.05 0.08
C LEU A 26 -0.38 -11.72 -1.23
N SER A 27 0.35 -11.52 -2.33
CA SER A 27 -0.27 -11.27 -3.64
C SER A 27 -1.20 -12.41 -4.06
N GLN A 28 -0.80 -13.67 -3.85
CA GLN A 28 -1.63 -14.83 -4.16
C GLN A 28 -2.88 -14.91 -3.28
N ILE A 29 -2.78 -14.54 -2.00
CA ILE A 29 -3.94 -14.51 -1.09
C ILE A 29 -4.92 -13.41 -1.52
N ILE A 30 -4.42 -12.23 -1.87
CA ILE A 30 -5.22 -11.08 -2.33
C ILE A 30 -5.95 -11.44 -3.63
N GLU A 31 -5.24 -12.02 -4.61
CA GLU A 31 -5.82 -12.43 -5.90
C GLU A 31 -6.95 -13.47 -5.72
N LYS A 32 -6.73 -14.47 -4.85
CA LYS A 32 -7.74 -15.48 -4.50
C LYS A 32 -8.95 -14.90 -3.77
N GLY A 33 -8.84 -13.72 -3.15
CA GLY A 33 -9.97 -13.04 -2.50
C GLY A 33 -10.98 -12.41 -3.45
N VAL A 34 -10.67 -12.31 -4.75
CA VAL A 34 -11.53 -11.61 -5.71
C VAL A 34 -12.80 -12.44 -6.00
N LYS A 35 -13.93 -11.95 -5.49
CA LYS A 35 -15.27 -12.59 -5.52
C LYS A 35 -15.71 -13.20 -6.85
N ARG A 36 -15.29 -12.65 -7.99
CA ARG A 36 -15.78 -13.07 -9.32
C ARG A 36 -15.50 -14.55 -9.61
N GLU A 37 -14.33 -15.05 -9.21
CA GLU A 37 -13.94 -16.43 -9.50
C GLU A 37 -14.60 -17.44 -8.53
N ARG A 38 -14.85 -17.02 -7.28
CA ARG A 38 -15.40 -17.88 -6.22
C ARG A 38 -16.92 -18.06 -6.31
N LEU A 39 -17.63 -17.01 -6.76
CA LEU A 39 -19.05 -17.12 -7.08
C LEU A 39 -19.27 -18.09 -8.25
N ALA A 40 -18.38 -18.09 -9.24
CA ALA A 40 -18.41 -19.06 -10.35
C ALA A 40 -18.07 -20.49 -9.89
N ALA A 41 -17.24 -20.64 -8.85
CA ALA A 41 -16.87 -21.93 -8.25
C ALA A 41 -17.93 -22.51 -7.29
N GLY A 42 -19.06 -21.82 -7.06
CA GLY A 42 -20.15 -22.32 -6.21
C GLY A 42 -19.92 -22.18 -4.70
N GLU A 43 -18.95 -21.39 -4.28
CA GLU A 43 -18.64 -21.17 -2.86
C GLU A 43 -19.79 -20.46 -2.12
N LYS A 44 -20.17 -20.99 -0.95
CA LYS A 44 -21.30 -20.49 -0.15
C LYS A 44 -20.86 -19.52 0.96
N GLY A 45 -21.82 -18.75 1.47
CA GLY A 45 -21.59 -17.49 2.21
C GLY A 45 -20.60 -17.48 3.38
N VAL A 46 -20.33 -18.60 4.07
CA VAL A 46 -19.33 -18.64 5.15
C VAL A 46 -17.89 -18.72 4.62
N GLU A 47 -17.66 -19.56 3.61
CA GLU A 47 -16.34 -19.75 2.99
C GLU A 47 -15.92 -18.52 2.19
N LEU A 48 -16.89 -17.90 1.49
CA LEU A 48 -16.68 -16.65 0.78
C LEU A 48 -16.22 -15.55 1.76
N LYS A 49 -16.99 -15.31 2.83
CA LYS A 49 -16.66 -14.33 3.88
C LYS A 49 -15.30 -14.59 4.52
N ARG A 50 -14.93 -15.85 4.77
CA ARG A 50 -13.65 -16.21 5.38
C ARG A 50 -12.47 -15.82 4.51
N ALA A 51 -12.50 -16.09 3.20
CA ALA A 51 -11.37 -15.71 2.36
C ALA A 51 -11.40 -14.25 1.90
N ASP A 52 -12.57 -13.59 1.84
CA ASP A 52 -12.63 -12.12 1.72
C ASP A 52 -11.88 -11.47 2.88
N ARG A 53 -12.12 -11.96 4.11
CA ARG A 53 -11.42 -11.48 5.30
C ARG A 53 -9.91 -11.74 5.23
N LYS A 54 -9.49 -12.95 4.83
CA LYS A 54 -8.06 -13.27 4.66
C LYS A 54 -7.39 -12.38 3.61
N ALA A 55 -8.07 -12.10 2.51
CA ALA A 55 -7.54 -11.20 1.47
C ALA A 55 -7.42 -9.76 1.96
N ALA A 56 -8.39 -9.28 2.72
CA ALA A 56 -8.31 -7.96 3.36
C ALA A 56 -7.15 -7.88 4.37
N GLU A 57 -6.99 -8.89 5.23
CA GLU A 57 -5.87 -9.00 6.17
C GLU A 57 -4.51 -9.05 5.44
N ALA A 58 -4.42 -9.80 4.33
CA ALA A 58 -3.22 -9.86 3.51
C ALA A 58 -2.89 -8.52 2.84
N LYS A 59 -3.90 -7.81 2.32
CA LYS A 59 -3.73 -6.47 1.74
C LYS A 59 -3.28 -5.47 2.79
N ASP A 60 -3.89 -5.45 3.96
CA ASP A 60 -3.50 -4.58 5.08
C ASP A 60 -2.04 -4.84 5.50
N ARG A 61 -1.65 -6.11 5.68
CA ARG A 61 -0.25 -6.47 5.97
C ARG A 61 0.70 -5.97 4.88
N PHE A 62 0.35 -6.16 3.61
CA PHE A 62 1.18 -5.74 2.48
C PHE A 62 1.42 -4.23 2.49
N ILE A 63 0.34 -3.46 2.65
CA ILE A 63 0.40 -1.99 2.72
C ILE A 63 1.26 -1.56 3.91
N ARG A 64 0.95 -2.05 5.12
CA ARG A 64 1.63 -1.64 6.35
C ARG A 64 3.14 -1.88 6.31
N ALA A 65 3.57 -3.03 5.78
CA ALA A 65 4.98 -3.36 5.66
C ALA A 65 5.75 -2.43 4.69
N ASN A 66 5.03 -1.68 3.85
CA ASN A 66 5.60 -0.77 2.85
C ASN A 66 5.35 0.72 3.15
N LEU A 67 4.72 1.09 4.27
CA LEU A 67 4.51 2.52 4.63
C LEU A 67 5.84 3.28 4.81
N ARG A 68 6.90 2.59 5.24
CA ARG A 68 8.26 3.17 5.34
C ARG A 68 8.82 3.60 3.98
N LEU A 69 8.47 2.88 2.91
CA LEU A 69 8.84 3.27 1.54
C LEU A 69 8.18 4.61 1.17
N VAL A 70 6.89 4.78 1.47
CA VAL A 70 6.16 6.02 1.19
C VAL A 70 6.84 7.21 1.86
N VAL A 71 7.14 7.09 3.16
CA VAL A 71 7.87 8.14 3.90
C VAL A 71 9.22 8.46 3.24
N SER A 72 9.99 7.44 2.83
CA SER A 72 11.29 7.64 2.20
C SER A 72 11.22 8.36 0.85
N VAL A 73 10.08 8.21 0.13
CA VAL A 73 9.83 8.88 -1.15
C VAL A 73 9.31 10.30 -0.91
N ALA A 74 8.31 10.47 -0.03
CA ALA A 74 7.69 11.75 0.29
C ALA A 74 8.70 12.78 0.82
N ARG A 75 9.67 12.35 1.64
CA ARG A 75 10.75 13.22 2.16
C ARG A 75 11.63 13.88 1.09
N ARG A 76 11.55 13.43 -0.18
CA ARG A 76 12.34 13.98 -1.30
C ARG A 76 11.60 15.06 -2.08
N TYR A 77 10.31 15.27 -1.81
CA TYR A 77 9.49 16.26 -2.50
C TYR A 77 9.48 17.60 -1.77
N PRO A 78 9.34 18.73 -2.49
CA PRO A 78 9.18 20.03 -1.85
C PRO A 78 7.86 20.09 -1.09
N LEU A 79 7.83 20.90 -0.02
CA LEU A 79 6.62 21.22 0.74
C LEU A 79 6.21 22.66 0.41
N PRO A 80 5.17 22.88 -0.42
CA PRO A 80 4.60 24.20 -0.62
C PRO A 80 4.09 24.82 0.68
N ALA A 81 3.92 26.14 0.69
CA ALA A 81 3.37 26.85 1.84
C ALA A 81 1.99 26.29 2.22
N GLY A 82 1.81 25.96 3.50
CA GLY A 82 0.56 25.39 4.01
C GLY A 82 0.35 23.90 3.73
N MET A 83 1.36 23.18 3.23
CA MET A 83 1.34 21.72 3.12
C MET A 83 2.33 21.09 4.10
N GLU A 84 1.90 20.02 4.75
CA GLU A 84 2.72 19.27 5.70
C GLU A 84 3.26 17.97 5.07
N LEU A 85 4.32 17.42 5.67
CA LEU A 85 4.86 16.12 5.24
C LEU A 85 3.80 15.01 5.33
N LEU A 86 2.89 15.09 6.32
CA LEU A 86 1.80 14.12 6.45
C LEU A 86 0.88 14.14 5.24
N ASP A 87 0.58 15.31 4.66
CA ASP A 87 -0.24 15.39 3.44
C ASP A 87 0.39 14.59 2.29
N LEU A 88 1.70 14.77 2.07
CA LEU A 88 2.43 14.01 1.04
C LEU A 88 2.47 12.51 1.33
N ILE A 89 2.63 12.13 2.61
CA ILE A 89 2.60 10.73 3.02
C ILE A 89 1.22 10.12 2.74
N GLN A 90 0.14 10.84 3.04
CA GLN A 90 -1.21 10.36 2.81
C GLN A 90 -1.49 10.14 1.32
N GLU A 91 -1.09 11.08 0.46
CA GLU A 91 -1.20 10.93 -0.99
C GLU A 91 -0.33 9.79 -1.51
N GLY A 92 0.89 9.66 -1.00
CA GLY A 92 1.77 8.54 -1.31
C GLY A 92 1.19 7.18 -0.86
N ASN A 93 0.47 7.13 0.26
CA ASN A 93 -0.20 5.93 0.75
C ASN A 93 -1.32 5.49 -0.19
N LEU A 94 -2.06 6.42 -0.81
CA LEU A 94 -3.03 6.10 -1.86
C LEU A 94 -2.35 5.51 -3.10
N GLY A 95 -1.20 6.06 -3.48
CA GLY A 95 -0.37 5.50 -4.55
C GLY A 95 0.15 4.09 -4.23
N LEU A 96 0.55 3.86 -2.98
CA LEU A 96 0.97 2.54 -2.49
C LEU A 96 -0.18 1.52 -2.52
N GLU A 97 -1.36 1.88 -2.03
CA GLU A 97 -2.52 1.00 -2.06
C GLU A 97 -2.85 0.58 -3.50
N HIS A 98 -2.84 1.54 -4.43
CA HIS A 98 -3.03 1.27 -5.85
C HIS A 98 -1.96 0.32 -6.41
N ALA A 99 -0.72 0.46 -5.97
CA ALA A 99 0.36 -0.44 -6.37
C ALA A 99 0.13 -1.86 -5.85
N VAL A 100 -0.34 -2.04 -4.61
CA VAL A 100 -0.68 -3.36 -4.05
C VAL A 100 -1.79 -4.02 -4.87
N ASP A 101 -2.82 -3.27 -5.25
CA ASP A 101 -3.95 -3.80 -6.02
C ASP A 101 -3.57 -4.28 -7.44
N LYS A 102 -2.47 -3.76 -8.00
CA LYS A 102 -2.05 -4.03 -9.39
C LYS A 102 -0.73 -4.80 -9.49
N PHE A 103 -0.09 -5.10 -8.37
CA PHE A 103 1.22 -5.74 -8.40
C PHE A 103 1.12 -7.16 -8.96
N ASP A 104 1.99 -7.48 -9.92
CA ASP A 104 2.09 -8.80 -10.51
C ASP A 104 3.40 -9.45 -10.11
N TRP A 105 3.33 -10.32 -9.09
CA TRP A 105 4.47 -11.07 -8.57
C TRP A 105 5.10 -12.02 -9.60
N ARG A 106 4.37 -12.39 -10.66
CA ARG A 106 4.85 -13.32 -11.71
C ARG A 106 5.94 -12.69 -12.57
N LYS A 107 6.06 -11.36 -12.58
CA LYS A 107 7.07 -10.61 -13.35
C LYS A 107 8.48 -10.68 -12.75
N GLY A 108 8.64 -11.21 -11.54
CA GLY A 108 9.95 -11.46 -10.93
C GLY A 108 10.70 -10.23 -10.39
N PHE A 109 10.08 -9.05 -10.41
CA PHE A 109 10.62 -7.83 -9.79
C PHE A 109 10.13 -7.67 -8.35
N LYS A 110 10.94 -6.99 -7.51
CA LYS A 110 10.56 -6.62 -6.14
C LYS A 110 9.38 -5.65 -6.17
N PHE A 111 8.50 -5.77 -5.17
CA PHE A 111 7.35 -4.85 -5.05
C PHE A 111 7.77 -3.39 -4.97
N SER A 112 8.83 -3.08 -4.21
CA SER A 112 9.33 -1.71 -4.02
C SER A 112 9.67 -1.01 -5.34
N THR A 113 10.18 -1.74 -6.34
CA THR A 113 10.45 -1.21 -7.68
C THR A 113 9.17 -0.72 -8.35
N TYR A 114 8.10 -1.51 -8.30
CA TYR A 114 6.81 -1.17 -8.89
C TYR A 114 6.09 -0.07 -8.10
N ALA A 115 6.05 -0.19 -6.77
CA ALA A 115 5.34 0.73 -5.89
C ALA A 115 5.91 2.15 -5.94
N THR A 116 7.23 2.29 -6.08
CA THR A 116 7.89 3.61 -6.14
C THR A 116 7.32 4.49 -7.26
N PHE A 117 6.96 3.92 -8.41
CA PHE A 117 6.35 4.68 -9.51
C PHE A 117 5.00 5.28 -9.10
N TRP A 118 4.11 4.46 -8.54
CA TRP A 118 2.76 4.89 -8.15
C TRP A 118 2.77 5.87 -6.97
N ILE A 119 3.67 5.69 -6.00
CA ILE A 119 3.84 6.61 -4.88
C ILE A 119 4.26 7.98 -5.41
N ARG A 120 5.28 8.05 -6.28
CA ARG A 120 5.73 9.30 -6.89
C ARG A 120 4.65 9.98 -7.72
N GLN A 121 3.90 9.20 -8.49
CA GLN A 121 2.80 9.72 -9.30
C GLN A 121 1.69 10.30 -8.44
N ALA A 122 1.30 9.64 -7.35
CA ALA A 122 0.26 10.15 -6.46
C ALA A 122 0.69 11.47 -5.79
N ILE A 123 1.91 11.51 -5.24
CA ILE A 123 2.49 12.72 -4.65
C ILE A 123 2.60 13.87 -5.67
N GLY A 124 3.11 13.58 -6.87
CA GLY A 124 3.25 14.60 -7.92
C GLY A 124 1.91 15.21 -8.31
N ARG A 125 0.87 14.37 -8.53
CA ARG A 125 -0.48 14.87 -8.85
C ARG A 125 -1.06 15.74 -7.73
N ALA A 126 -0.84 15.39 -6.47
CA ALA A 126 -1.33 16.19 -5.35
C ALA A 126 -0.65 17.56 -5.27
N LEU A 127 0.67 17.61 -5.55
CA LEU A 127 1.40 18.86 -5.65
C LEU A 127 0.90 19.73 -6.81
N ASP A 128 0.70 19.14 -7.99
CA ASP A 128 0.19 19.86 -9.16
C ASP A 128 -1.21 20.46 -8.90
N GLN A 129 -2.09 19.72 -8.21
CA GLN A 129 -3.42 20.20 -7.83
C GLN A 129 -3.40 21.35 -6.81
N LYS A 130 -2.40 21.39 -5.94
CA LYS A 130 -2.25 22.43 -4.91
C LYS A 130 -1.57 23.70 -5.42
N LEU A 131 -0.81 23.57 -6.50
CA LEU A 131 -0.11 24.68 -7.15
C LEU A 131 -0.92 25.33 -8.29
N ALA A 132 -2.02 24.69 -8.70
CA ALA A 132 -3.00 25.21 -9.65
C ALA A 132 -4.01 26.14 -8.98
#